data_AF-A0A212KUE0-F1
#
_entry.id   AF-A0A212KUE0-F1
#
_cell.length_a   1.000
_cell.length_b   1.000
_cell.length_c   1.000
_cell.angle_alpha   90.00
_cell.angle_beta   90.00
_cell.angle_gamma   90.00
#
_symmetry.space_group_name_H-M   'P 1'
#
loop_
_entity.id
_entity.type
_entity.pdbx_description
1 polymer ?
#
loop_
_entity_poly.entity_id
_entity_poly.type
_entity_poly.pdbx_seq_one_letter_code
_entity_poly.pdbx_strand_id
1 'polypeptide(L)'
;DYTYTWIRDQAISPTEQMIDRLHLDDAMIAKLLELLRESLPKEFHHYFNKAFYRVPRTLSCTDFRRFVIDTVDRARNLRYGSRSVVSADDVDAMLYRQLPMTRGYQLTDRVEAILKGTGMFNDDELIKVMDIYDSISRQLGREEVIGAEGLREIIQAVLMIHLQSCSSERPFLQAVVEVMRRERWAMPMPITFADTNWVKDDFAFVVSPGTGKPELWRVDAYGLEGYPMSYWKHWVDGSRKDRTWGVYTRPYEYQAR
;
A
#
# COMPACT_ATOMS: atom_id res chain seq x y z
N ASP A 1 -10.02 -15.89 -23.77
CA ASP A 1 -10.40 -16.74 -22.64
C ASP A 1 -9.34 -16.73 -21.56
N TYR A 2 -9.67 -16.16 -20.41
CA TYR A 2 -8.83 -16.22 -19.22
C TYR A 2 -9.23 -17.46 -18.41
N THR A 3 -8.32 -18.42 -18.27
CA THR A 3 -8.55 -19.60 -17.43
C THR A 3 -8.04 -19.33 -16.01
N TYR A 4 -8.53 -20.12 -15.04
CA TYR A 4 -7.99 -20.10 -13.68
C TYR A 4 -6.46 -20.24 -13.66
N THR A 5 -5.92 -21.16 -14.46
CA THR A 5 -4.47 -21.38 -14.60
C THR A 5 -3.76 -20.14 -15.09
N TRP A 6 -4.32 -19.44 -16.08
CA TRP A 6 -3.75 -18.20 -16.59
C TRP A 6 -3.71 -17.10 -15.51
N ILE A 7 -4.81 -16.90 -14.78
CA ILE A 7 -4.88 -15.88 -13.70
C ILE A 7 -3.87 -16.19 -12.60
N ARG A 8 -3.79 -17.46 -12.18
CA ARG A 8 -2.81 -17.91 -11.19
C ARG A 8 -1.39 -17.61 -11.65
N ASP A 9 -1.03 -18.05 -12.85
CA ASP A 9 0.36 -18.02 -13.31
C ASP A 9 0.82 -16.62 -13.73
N GLN A 10 -0.09 -15.78 -14.24
CA GLN A 10 0.24 -14.45 -14.79
C GLN A 10 -0.01 -13.29 -13.83
N ALA A 11 -0.97 -13.40 -12.90
CA ALA A 11 -1.33 -12.31 -11.99
C ALA A 11 -0.95 -12.61 -10.54
N ILE A 12 -1.28 -13.80 -10.04
CA ILE A 12 -1.12 -14.13 -8.61
C ILE A 12 0.32 -14.52 -8.30
N SER A 13 0.86 -15.54 -8.97
CA SER A 13 2.19 -16.09 -8.68
C SER A 13 3.34 -15.08 -8.81
N PRO A 14 3.37 -14.17 -9.80
CA PRO A 14 4.39 -13.12 -9.86
C PRO A 14 4.33 -12.18 -8.65
N THR A 15 3.13 -11.89 -8.17
CA THR A 15 2.90 -11.03 -7.00
C THR A 15 3.34 -11.73 -5.71
N GLU A 16 2.99 -13.00 -5.55
CA GLU A 16 3.48 -13.84 -4.43
C GLU A 16 5.02 -13.89 -4.41
N GLN A 17 5.65 -14.17 -5.55
CA GLN A 17 7.11 -14.19 -5.67
C GLN A 17 7.77 -12.85 -5.37
N MET A 18 7.11 -11.74 -5.70
CA MET A 18 7.59 -10.40 -5.35
C MET A 18 7.56 -10.20 -3.84
N ILE A 19 6.43 -10.50 -3.19
CA ILE A 19 6.25 -10.37 -1.74
C ILE A 19 7.24 -11.27 -0.98
N ASP A 20 7.42 -12.51 -1.42
CA ASP A 20 8.35 -13.46 -0.80
C ASP A 20 9.81 -12.98 -0.81
N ARG A 21 10.16 -12.10 -1.76
CA ARG A 21 11.49 -11.50 -1.87
C ARG A 21 11.65 -10.24 -1.02
N LEU A 22 10.55 -9.63 -0.55
CA LEU A 22 10.61 -8.45 0.30
C LEU A 22 11.10 -8.84 1.70
N HIS A 23 12.20 -8.21 2.11
CA HIS A 23 12.76 -8.32 3.44
C HIS A 23 12.87 -6.93 4.04
N LEU A 24 12.43 -6.81 5.29
CA LEU A 24 12.45 -5.57 6.05
C LEU A 24 13.67 -5.59 6.94
N ASP A 25 14.58 -4.65 6.72
CA ASP A 25 15.71 -4.42 7.62
C ASP A 25 15.33 -3.52 8.81
N ASP A 26 16.27 -3.31 9.73
CA ASP A 26 16.10 -2.49 10.93
C ASP A 26 15.45 -1.13 10.67
N ALA A 27 15.90 -0.42 9.62
CA ALA A 27 15.43 0.93 9.32
C ALA A 27 14.03 0.91 8.71
N MET A 28 13.75 -0.06 7.83
CA MET A 28 12.42 -0.30 7.28
C MET A 28 11.41 -0.63 8.39
N ILE A 29 11.77 -1.54 9.29
CA ILE A 29 10.90 -1.94 10.40
C ILE A 29 10.65 -0.74 11.33
N ALA A 30 11.68 0.05 11.65
CA ALA A 30 11.54 1.25 12.47
C ALA A 30 10.56 2.25 11.85
N LYS A 31 10.67 2.53 10.54
CA LYS A 31 9.76 3.42 9.81
C LYS A 31 8.32 2.89 9.80
N LEU A 32 8.12 1.60 9.56
CA LEU A 32 6.78 1.00 9.58
C LEU A 32 6.13 1.06 10.97
N LEU A 33 6.91 0.83 12.04
CA LEU A 33 6.41 0.99 13.41
C LEU A 33 6.10 2.44 13.77
N GLU A 34 6.88 3.39 13.25
CA GLU A 34 6.59 4.82 13.38
C GLU A 34 5.27 5.18 12.71
N LEU A 35 5.04 4.74 11.47
CA LEU A 35 3.79 4.96 10.74
C LEU A 35 2.58 4.35 11.46
N LEU A 36 2.71 3.12 11.99
CA LEU A 36 1.67 2.53 12.83
C LEU A 36 1.40 3.38 14.07
N ARG A 37 2.44 3.81 14.79
CA ARG A 37 2.28 4.65 15.97
C ARG A 37 1.59 5.97 15.65
N GLU A 38 1.92 6.60 14.53
CA GLU A 38 1.32 7.87 14.10
C GLU A 38 -0.16 7.73 13.75
N SER A 39 -0.59 6.56 13.29
CA SER A 39 -2.00 6.25 13.07
C SER A 39 -2.81 6.11 14.37
N LEU A 40 -2.14 5.93 15.52
CA LEU A 40 -2.77 5.72 16.81
C LEU A 40 -3.06 7.04 17.56
N PRO A 41 -4.10 7.06 18.40
CA PRO A 41 -4.31 8.13 19.37
C PRO A 41 -3.09 8.36 20.27
N LYS A 42 -2.80 9.63 20.59
CA LYS A 42 -1.58 10.06 21.29
C LYS A 42 -1.39 9.37 22.65
N GLU A 43 -2.48 9.03 23.33
CA GLU A 43 -2.48 8.33 24.61
C GLU A 43 -1.81 6.93 24.55
N PHE A 44 -1.77 6.28 23.38
CA PHE A 44 -1.11 4.98 23.22
C PHE A 44 0.37 5.06 22.87
N HIS A 45 0.87 6.22 22.46
CA HIS A 45 2.23 6.33 21.90
C HIS A 45 3.29 5.85 22.89
N HIS A 46 3.16 6.20 24.17
CA HIS A 46 4.07 5.73 25.22
C HIS A 46 4.05 4.20 25.37
N TYR A 47 2.85 3.60 25.42
CA TYR A 47 2.70 2.15 25.55
C TYR A 47 3.18 1.42 24.31
N PHE A 48 2.97 1.99 23.12
CA PHE A 48 3.43 1.45 21.86
C PHE A 48 4.95 1.41 21.81
N ASN A 49 5.62 2.53 22.09
CA ASN A 49 7.08 2.60 22.16
C ASN A 49 7.67 1.62 23.17
N LYS A 50 7.00 1.44 24.32
CA LYS A 50 7.42 0.46 25.33
C LYS A 50 7.27 -0.98 24.84
N ALA A 51 6.18 -1.30 24.16
CA ALA A 51 5.92 -2.64 23.64
C ALA A 51 6.91 -3.02 22.53
N PHE A 52 7.27 -2.06 21.67
CA PHE A 52 8.16 -2.25 20.53
C PHE A 52 9.61 -1.84 20.81
N TYR A 53 10.04 -1.75 22.08
CA TYR A 53 11.42 -1.38 22.42
C TYR A 53 12.48 -2.37 21.90
N ARG A 54 12.11 -3.65 21.76
CA ARG A 54 12.98 -4.70 21.22
C ARG A 54 12.40 -5.23 19.93
N VAL A 55 12.93 -4.73 18.83
CA VAL A 55 12.53 -5.13 17.49
C VAL A 55 13.56 -6.13 16.93
N PRO A 56 13.12 -7.21 16.26
CA PRO A 56 14.01 -8.08 15.50
C PRO A 56 14.69 -7.33 14.35
N ARG A 57 15.92 -7.73 14.00
CA ARG A 57 16.70 -6.97 13.01
C ARG A 57 16.27 -7.07 11.56
N THR A 58 15.70 -8.22 11.20
CA THR A 58 15.30 -8.49 9.83
C THR A 58 14.12 -9.44 9.86
N LEU A 59 13.06 -9.08 9.14
CA LEU A 59 11.82 -9.85 9.08
C LEU A 59 11.32 -9.90 7.64
N SER A 60 10.70 -11.02 7.26
CA SER A 60 9.80 -11.02 6.11
C SER A 60 8.57 -10.15 6.42
N CYS A 61 7.83 -9.71 5.40
CA CYS A 61 6.59 -8.95 5.62
C CYS A 61 5.58 -9.73 6.48
N THR A 62 5.47 -11.04 6.26
CA THR A 62 4.59 -11.93 7.02
C THR A 62 5.02 -12.06 8.48
N ASP A 63 6.33 -12.17 8.74
CA ASP A 63 6.85 -12.26 10.11
C ASP A 63 6.76 -10.91 10.84
N PHE A 64 6.94 -9.79 10.14
CA PHE A 64 6.71 -8.45 10.69
C PHE A 64 5.25 -8.29 11.11
N ARG A 65 4.30 -8.64 10.25
CA ARG A 65 2.87 -8.61 10.59
C ARG A 65 2.59 -9.45 11.84
N ARG A 66 3.07 -10.69 11.88
CA ARG A 66 2.88 -11.58 13.05
C ARG A 66 3.47 -10.97 14.31
N PHE A 67 4.68 -10.43 14.22
CA PHE A 67 5.35 -9.75 15.33
C PHE A 67 4.52 -8.58 15.88
N VAL A 68 3.98 -7.73 15.01
CA VAL A 68 3.13 -6.60 15.42
C VAL A 68 1.87 -7.09 16.13
N ILE A 69 1.13 -8.02 15.53
CA ILE A 69 -0.13 -8.53 16.09
C ILE A 69 0.10 -9.24 17.43
N ASP A 70 1.08 -10.14 17.49
CA ASP A 70 1.41 -10.85 18.73
C ASP A 70 1.84 -9.89 19.85
N THR A 71 2.56 -8.83 19.52
CA THR A 71 3.03 -7.84 20.49
C THR A 71 1.88 -7.00 21.02
N VAL A 72 1.01 -6.50 20.14
CA VAL A 72 -0.17 -5.72 20.53
C VAL A 72 -1.14 -6.57 21.36
N ASP A 73 -1.37 -7.82 20.96
CA ASP A 73 -2.28 -8.71 21.67
C ASP A 73 -1.79 -9.04 23.09
N ARG A 74 -0.46 -9.15 23.30
CA ARG A 74 0.11 -9.37 24.64
C ARG A 74 0.13 -8.10 25.50
N ALA A 75 0.14 -6.93 24.88
CA ALA A 75 0.20 -5.64 25.56
C ALA A 75 -1.21 -5.18 26.00
N ARG A 76 -1.57 -5.43 27.27
CA ARG A 76 -2.88 -5.03 27.84
C ARG A 76 -3.21 -3.54 27.65
N ASN A 77 -2.20 -2.67 27.64
CA ASN A 77 -2.37 -1.22 27.51
C ASN A 77 -2.52 -0.75 26.05
N LEU A 78 -2.47 -1.67 25.07
CA LEU A 78 -2.71 -1.41 23.66
C LEU A 78 -4.07 -1.99 23.23
N ARG A 79 -5.07 -1.83 24.09
CA ARG A 79 -6.43 -2.32 23.87
C ARG A 79 -7.47 -1.30 24.29
N TYR A 80 -8.54 -1.19 23.51
CA TYR A 80 -9.81 -0.58 23.90
C TYR A 80 -10.80 -1.67 24.30
N GLY A 81 -10.94 -1.90 25.60
CA GLY A 81 -11.77 -2.99 26.12
C GLY A 81 -11.26 -4.35 25.64
N SER A 82 -12.04 -5.05 24.81
CA SER A 82 -11.66 -6.33 24.21
C SER A 82 -10.93 -6.22 22.86
N ARG A 83 -10.86 -5.03 22.26
CA ARG A 83 -10.28 -4.82 20.92
C ARG A 83 -8.86 -4.28 21.01
N SER A 84 -7.96 -4.83 20.20
CA SER A 84 -6.60 -4.30 20.01
C SER A 84 -6.65 -2.94 19.31
N VAL A 85 -5.72 -2.02 19.66
CA VAL A 85 -5.67 -0.67 19.05
C VAL A 85 -5.16 -0.67 17.61
N VAL A 86 -4.48 -1.74 17.21
CA VAL A 86 -4.08 -2.04 15.83
C VAL A 86 -4.70 -3.38 15.47
N SER A 87 -5.45 -3.44 14.38
CA SER A 87 -5.97 -4.70 13.84
C SER A 87 -5.02 -5.31 12.79
N ALA A 88 -5.22 -6.58 12.50
CA ALA A 88 -4.57 -7.27 11.38
C ALA A 88 -4.74 -6.51 10.06
N ASP A 89 -5.96 -6.03 9.79
CA ASP A 89 -6.29 -5.35 8.54
C ASP A 89 -5.58 -4.00 8.44
N ASP A 90 -5.38 -3.30 9.56
CA ASP A 90 -4.64 -2.03 9.59
C ASP A 90 -3.16 -2.22 9.21
N VAL A 91 -2.54 -3.29 9.72
CA VAL A 91 -1.15 -3.63 9.37
C VAL A 91 -1.05 -4.00 7.89
N ASP A 92 -1.96 -4.84 7.40
CA ASP A 92 -1.98 -5.28 6.00
C ASP A 92 -2.18 -4.10 5.04
N ALA A 93 -3.13 -3.20 5.34
CA ALA A 93 -3.38 -1.98 4.57
C ALA A 93 -2.15 -1.04 4.55
N MET A 94 -1.51 -0.84 5.69
CA MET A 94 -0.28 -0.04 5.77
C MET A 94 0.84 -0.68 4.94
N LEU A 95 1.08 -1.99 5.08
CA LEU A 95 2.11 -2.69 4.30
C LEU A 95 1.84 -2.57 2.79
N TYR A 96 0.59 -2.72 2.36
CA TYR A 96 0.23 -2.58 0.94
C TYR A 96 0.57 -1.19 0.38
N ARG A 97 0.34 -0.15 1.18
CA ARG A 97 0.61 1.25 0.80
C ARG A 97 2.11 1.60 0.80
N GLN A 98 2.86 1.07 1.77
CA GLN A 98 4.25 1.45 2.00
C GLN A 98 5.26 0.61 1.22
N LEU A 99 4.91 -0.61 0.82
CA LEU A 99 5.85 -1.51 0.16
C LEU A 99 5.82 -1.35 -1.37
N PRO A 100 6.96 -1.59 -2.04
CA PRO A 100 8.31 -1.77 -1.49
C PRO A 100 8.93 -0.47 -0.98
N MET A 101 9.84 -0.56 0.00
CA MET A 101 10.53 0.61 0.55
C MET A 101 11.84 0.91 -0.20
N THR A 102 12.21 2.19 -0.20
CA THR A 102 13.38 2.78 -0.88
C THR A 102 14.35 3.31 0.16
N ARG A 103 15.64 3.02 0.03
CA ARG A 103 16.66 3.66 0.87
C ARG A 103 16.90 5.10 0.38
N GLY A 104 17.10 6.04 1.30
CA GLY A 104 17.25 7.45 0.98
C GLY A 104 18.39 7.75 -0.02
N TYR A 105 19.48 6.98 0.00
CA TYR A 105 20.57 7.14 -0.96
C TYR A 105 20.21 6.77 -2.41
N GLN A 106 19.11 6.05 -2.63
CA GLN A 106 18.62 5.66 -3.96
C GLN A 106 17.54 6.63 -4.48
N LEU A 107 17.12 7.59 -3.66
CA LEU A 107 15.91 8.37 -3.93
C LEU A 107 16.04 9.20 -5.20
N THR A 108 17.16 9.92 -5.37
CA THR A 108 17.42 10.74 -6.56
C THR A 108 17.34 9.92 -7.83
N ASP A 109 18.07 8.79 -7.88
CA ASP A 109 18.11 7.90 -9.04
C ASP A 109 16.71 7.35 -9.38
N ARG A 110 15.92 6.98 -8.35
CA ARG A 110 14.55 6.48 -8.56
C ARG A 110 13.61 7.57 -9.04
N VAL A 111 13.69 8.78 -8.49
CA VAL A 111 12.87 9.92 -8.94
C VAL A 111 13.16 10.24 -10.40
N GLU A 112 14.43 10.34 -10.78
CA GLU A 112 14.84 10.57 -12.17
C GLU A 112 14.36 9.44 -13.09
N ALA A 113 14.57 8.19 -12.70
CA ALA A 113 14.17 7.02 -13.49
C ALA A 113 12.64 6.96 -13.69
N ILE A 114 11.85 7.31 -12.66
CA ILE A 114 10.39 7.34 -12.79
C ILE A 114 9.97 8.45 -13.74
N LEU A 115 10.45 9.69 -13.53
CA LEU A 115 10.11 10.84 -14.37
C LEU A 115 10.47 10.58 -15.84
N LYS A 116 11.69 10.08 -16.10
CA LYS A 116 12.12 9.68 -17.44
C LYS A 116 11.27 8.56 -18.01
N GLY A 117 10.97 7.55 -17.19
CA GLY A 117 10.19 6.37 -17.58
C GLY A 117 8.75 6.67 -17.97
N THR A 118 8.19 7.82 -17.54
CA THR A 118 6.85 8.25 -17.93
C THR A 118 6.76 8.67 -19.40
N GLY A 119 7.89 9.04 -20.03
CA GLY A 119 7.92 9.57 -21.39
C GLY A 119 7.24 10.94 -21.56
N MET A 120 6.95 11.63 -20.46
CA MET A 120 6.20 12.90 -20.48
C MET A 120 7.08 14.13 -20.68
N PHE A 121 8.39 13.99 -20.47
CA PHE A 121 9.38 15.06 -20.51
C PHE A 121 10.44 14.76 -21.57
N ASN A 122 10.84 15.78 -22.31
CA ASN A 122 12.12 15.74 -23.02
C ASN A 122 13.30 15.96 -22.04
N ASP A 123 14.53 15.79 -22.50
CA ASP A 123 15.72 15.90 -21.65
C ASP A 123 15.85 17.28 -20.99
N ASP A 124 15.53 18.38 -21.69
CA ASP A 124 15.59 19.74 -21.14
C ASP A 124 14.54 19.98 -20.05
N GLU A 125 13.34 19.42 -20.23
CA GLU A 125 12.27 19.48 -19.23
C GLU A 125 12.60 18.63 -18.01
N LEU A 126 13.16 17.43 -18.22
CA LEU A 126 13.58 16.55 -17.14
C LEU A 126 14.63 17.23 -16.25
N ILE A 127 15.60 17.93 -16.84
CA ILE A 127 16.59 18.71 -16.08
C ILE A 127 15.90 19.75 -15.17
N LYS A 128 14.92 20.50 -15.69
CA LYS A 128 14.19 21.50 -14.91
C LYS A 128 13.39 20.87 -13.76
N VAL A 129 12.77 19.72 -13.99
CA VAL A 129 12.02 19.00 -12.96
C VAL A 129 12.97 18.47 -11.88
N MET A 130 14.13 17.94 -12.27
CA MET A 130 15.15 17.46 -11.34
C MET A 130 15.79 18.59 -10.53
N ASP A 131 16.00 19.77 -11.11
CA ASP A 131 16.46 20.96 -10.38
C ASP A 131 15.50 21.36 -9.25
N ILE A 132 14.18 21.24 -9.49
CA ILE A 132 13.15 21.46 -8.46
C ILE A 132 13.32 20.45 -7.33
N TYR A 133 13.40 19.14 -7.65
CA TYR A 133 13.61 18.09 -6.67
C TYR A 133 14.89 18.32 -5.84
N ASP A 134 16.00 18.67 -6.48
CA ASP A 134 17.28 18.95 -5.85
C ASP A 134 17.20 20.14 -4.88
N SER A 135 16.49 21.20 -5.27
CA SER A 135 16.30 22.38 -4.42
C SER A 135 15.54 22.06 -3.13
N ILE A 136 14.52 21.19 -3.23
CA ILE A 136 13.66 20.79 -2.11
C ILE A 136 14.40 19.78 -1.22
N SER A 137 15.04 18.78 -1.82
CA SER A 137 15.73 17.70 -1.08
C SER A 137 16.91 18.20 -0.25
N ARG A 138 17.54 19.32 -0.63
CA ARG A 138 18.59 19.98 0.17
C ARG A 138 18.06 20.67 1.44
N GLN A 139 16.78 21.06 1.45
CA GLN A 139 16.16 21.75 2.58
C GLN A 139 15.54 20.78 3.59
N LEU A 140 15.21 19.57 3.16
CA LEU A 140 14.60 18.54 3.99
C LEU A 140 15.68 17.61 4.57
N GLY A 141 15.45 17.15 5.80
CA GLY A 141 16.27 16.10 6.38
C GLY A 141 16.23 14.84 5.50
N ARG A 142 17.36 14.16 5.35
CA ARG A 142 17.40 12.90 4.60
C ARG A 142 16.73 11.81 5.44
N GLU A 143 15.54 11.36 5.03
CA GLU A 143 14.98 10.12 5.56
C GLU A 143 15.87 8.93 5.15
N GLU A 144 16.12 8.02 6.09
CA GLU A 144 16.91 6.82 5.80
C GLU A 144 16.16 5.86 4.86
N VAL A 145 14.83 5.79 5.02
CA VAL A 145 13.95 4.89 4.27
C VAL A 145 12.62 5.59 3.99
N ILE A 146 12.16 5.47 2.75
CA ILE A 146 10.89 6.03 2.26
C ILE A 146 10.05 4.89 1.67
N GLY A 147 8.76 4.83 1.99
CA GLY A 147 7.84 3.85 1.39
C GLY A 147 7.46 4.19 -0.05
N ALA A 148 6.78 3.25 -0.72
CA ALA A 148 6.25 3.47 -2.08
C ALA A 148 5.31 4.69 -2.14
N GLU A 149 4.46 4.89 -1.13
CA GLU A 149 3.64 6.09 -0.99
C GLU A 149 4.49 7.37 -0.92
N GLY A 150 5.48 7.43 -0.04
CA GLY A 150 6.32 8.64 0.07
C GLY A 150 7.09 8.93 -1.21
N LEU A 151 7.59 7.90 -1.92
CA LEU A 151 8.22 8.07 -3.22
C LEU A 151 7.25 8.67 -4.25
N ARG A 152 6.03 8.17 -4.30
CA ARG A 152 4.94 8.70 -5.15
C ARG A 152 4.62 10.15 -4.80
N GLU A 153 4.46 10.46 -3.52
CA GLU A 153 4.13 11.81 -3.04
C GLU A 153 5.21 12.83 -3.38
N ILE A 154 6.49 12.45 -3.26
CA ILE A 154 7.61 13.30 -3.69
C ILE A 154 7.51 13.61 -5.18
N ILE A 155 7.26 12.61 -6.02
CA ILE A 155 7.14 12.80 -7.47
C ILE A 155 5.94 13.69 -7.79
N GLN A 156 4.79 13.43 -7.17
CA GLN A 156 3.60 14.26 -7.33
C GLN A 156 3.85 15.70 -6.91
N ALA A 157 4.53 15.93 -5.78
CA ALA A 157 4.87 17.28 -5.31
C ALA A 157 5.76 18.02 -6.30
N VAL A 158 6.82 17.36 -6.79
CA VAL A 158 7.73 17.92 -7.79
C VAL A 158 6.98 18.25 -9.09
N LEU A 159 6.10 17.35 -9.55
CA LEU A 159 5.26 17.58 -10.73
C LEU A 159 4.30 18.74 -10.55
N MET A 160 3.62 18.84 -9.40
CA MET A 160 2.70 19.95 -9.09
C MET A 160 3.42 21.29 -9.08
N ILE A 161 4.64 21.35 -8.54
CA ILE A 161 5.47 22.55 -8.55
C ILE A 161 5.93 22.88 -9.97
N HIS A 162 6.36 21.89 -10.75
CA HIS A 162 6.79 22.14 -12.13
C HIS A 162 5.63 22.64 -13.02
N LEU A 163 4.46 22.02 -12.91
CA LEU A 163 3.28 22.33 -13.72
C LEU A 163 2.51 23.55 -13.21
N GLN A 164 2.81 24.02 -11.99
CA GLN A 164 2.06 25.09 -11.30
C GLN A 164 0.55 24.81 -11.24
N SER A 165 0.17 23.54 -11.12
CA SER A 165 -1.22 23.10 -11.11
C SER A 165 -1.41 21.86 -10.24
N CYS A 166 -2.51 21.84 -9.49
CA CYS A 166 -2.98 20.67 -8.74
C CYS A 166 -3.97 19.80 -9.55
N SER A 167 -4.24 20.17 -10.80
CA SER A 167 -5.15 19.45 -11.69
C SER A 167 -4.52 19.29 -13.08
N SER A 168 -4.81 18.18 -13.73
CA SER A 168 -4.43 18.00 -15.12
C SER A 168 -5.43 17.14 -15.86
N GLU A 169 -5.58 17.44 -17.15
CA GLU A 169 -6.26 16.56 -18.11
C GLU A 169 -5.43 15.31 -18.42
N ARG A 170 -4.11 15.33 -18.16
CA ARG A 170 -3.24 14.17 -18.35
C ARG A 170 -3.24 13.30 -17.09
N PRO A 171 -3.34 11.96 -17.22
CA PRO A 171 -3.31 11.05 -16.08
C PRO A 171 -1.88 10.84 -15.57
N PHE A 172 -1.20 11.90 -15.12
CA PHE A 172 0.19 11.87 -14.64
C PHE A 172 0.41 10.78 -13.58
N LEU A 173 -0.52 10.68 -12.64
CA LEU A 173 -0.45 9.66 -11.58
C LEU A 173 -0.45 8.25 -12.16
N GLN A 174 -1.28 7.97 -13.15
CA GLN A 174 -1.31 6.66 -13.79
C GLN A 174 0.03 6.32 -14.43
N ALA A 175 0.62 7.25 -15.20
CA ALA A 175 1.92 7.04 -15.84
C ALA A 175 3.04 6.80 -14.81
N VAL A 176 3.06 7.58 -13.71
CA VAL A 176 4.01 7.38 -12.60
C VAL A 176 3.87 5.99 -11.99
N VAL A 177 2.63 5.57 -11.71
CA VAL A 177 2.33 4.28 -11.07
C VAL A 177 2.68 3.10 -11.97
N GLU A 178 2.41 3.21 -13.27
CA GLU A 178 2.79 2.19 -14.26
C GLU A 178 4.31 1.99 -14.30
N VAL A 179 5.08 3.07 -14.26
CA VAL A 179 6.54 3.00 -14.19
C VAL A 179 6.98 2.40 -12.86
N MET A 180 6.44 2.87 -11.73
CA MET A 180 6.77 2.31 -10.41
C MET A 180 6.49 0.81 -10.35
N ARG A 181 5.37 0.32 -10.91
CA ARG A 181 5.06 -1.11 -10.96
C ARG A 181 6.01 -1.89 -11.86
N ARG A 182 6.32 -1.36 -13.05
CA ARG A 182 7.28 -1.96 -13.98
C ARG A 182 8.65 -2.16 -13.33
N GLU A 183 9.11 -1.16 -12.58
CA GLU A 183 10.39 -1.17 -11.86
C GLU A 183 10.31 -1.85 -10.47
N ARG A 184 9.13 -2.36 -10.07
CA ARG A 184 8.86 -2.99 -8.77
C ARG A 184 9.14 -2.07 -7.57
N TRP A 185 8.78 -0.80 -7.69
CA TRP A 185 8.79 0.22 -6.63
C TRP A 185 7.40 0.55 -6.08
N ALA A 186 6.37 -0.16 -6.54
CA ALA A 186 5.04 -0.17 -5.96
C ALA A 186 4.48 -1.59 -5.97
N MET A 187 3.47 -1.86 -5.14
CA MET A 187 2.77 -3.15 -5.17
C MET A 187 2.16 -3.42 -6.56
N PRO A 188 2.15 -4.69 -7.00
CA PRO A 188 1.52 -5.07 -8.26
C PRO A 188 0.05 -4.66 -8.33
N MET A 189 -0.42 -4.46 -9.56
CA MET A 189 -1.80 -4.05 -9.80
C MET A 189 -2.77 -5.11 -9.26
N PRO A 190 -3.76 -4.71 -8.45
CA PRO A 190 -4.75 -5.64 -7.94
C PRO A 190 -5.69 -6.11 -9.06
N ILE A 191 -6.32 -7.28 -8.88
CA ILE A 191 -7.30 -7.79 -9.84
C ILE A 191 -8.67 -7.20 -9.50
N THR A 192 -8.95 -6.01 -10.02
CA THR A 192 -10.24 -5.34 -9.86
C THR A 192 -11.33 -6.07 -10.65
N PHE A 193 -12.48 -6.30 -10.03
CA PHE A 193 -13.57 -7.07 -10.67
C PHE A 193 -14.97 -6.46 -10.54
N ALA A 194 -15.16 -5.47 -9.67
CA ALA A 194 -16.43 -4.77 -9.54
C ALA A 194 -16.25 -3.42 -8.85
N ASP A 195 -17.04 -2.44 -9.23
CA ASP A 195 -17.15 -1.18 -8.50
C ASP A 195 -17.84 -1.42 -7.15
N THR A 196 -17.48 -0.65 -6.12
CA THR A 196 -18.28 -0.64 -4.89
C THR A 196 -19.37 0.44 -4.95
N ASN A 197 -20.35 0.34 -4.04
CA ASN A 197 -21.29 1.44 -3.79
C ASN A 197 -20.67 2.55 -2.91
N TRP A 198 -19.41 2.40 -2.48
CA TRP A 198 -18.66 3.42 -1.78
C TRP A 198 -17.89 4.28 -2.79
N VAL A 199 -18.04 5.59 -2.67
CA VAL A 199 -17.36 6.52 -3.58
C VAL A 199 -15.84 6.32 -3.43
N LYS A 200 -15.16 6.06 -4.55
CA LYS A 200 -13.70 5.90 -4.71
C LYS A 200 -13.10 4.52 -4.45
N ASP A 201 -13.91 3.53 -4.09
CA ASP A 201 -13.41 2.18 -3.84
C ASP A 201 -13.93 1.19 -4.90
N ASP A 202 -13.07 0.27 -5.34
CA ASP A 202 -13.40 -0.89 -6.15
C ASP A 202 -13.11 -2.18 -5.38
N PHE A 203 -13.88 -3.24 -5.66
CA PHE A 203 -13.57 -4.59 -5.20
C PHE A 203 -12.45 -5.19 -6.03
N ALA A 204 -11.44 -5.70 -5.33
CA ALA A 204 -10.31 -6.35 -5.98
C ALA A 204 -9.76 -7.53 -5.19
N PHE A 205 -9.07 -8.43 -5.89
CA PHE A 205 -8.21 -9.42 -5.26
C PHE A 205 -6.78 -8.90 -5.18
N VAL A 206 -6.22 -8.91 -3.98
CA VAL A 206 -4.85 -8.48 -3.68
C VAL A 206 -4.11 -9.65 -3.05
N VAL A 207 -2.86 -9.90 -3.46
CA VAL A 207 -1.99 -10.75 -2.64
C VAL A 207 -1.51 -9.90 -1.47
N SER A 208 -2.04 -10.18 -0.28
CA SER A 208 -1.76 -9.39 0.91
C SER A 208 -0.28 -9.51 1.26
N PRO A 209 0.47 -8.39 1.39
CA PRO A 209 1.88 -8.44 1.74
C PRO A 209 2.13 -8.99 3.14
N GLY A 210 1.14 -8.91 4.03
CA GLY A 210 1.27 -9.41 5.39
C GLY A 210 0.88 -10.87 5.56
N THR A 211 0.11 -11.46 4.64
CA THR A 211 -0.25 -12.89 4.70
C THR A 211 0.38 -13.74 3.59
N GLY A 212 0.88 -13.09 2.53
CA GLY A 212 1.41 -13.72 1.32
C GLY A 212 0.34 -14.43 0.49
N LYS A 213 -0.94 -14.12 0.68
CA LYS A 213 -2.07 -14.86 0.08
C LYS A 213 -3.03 -13.94 -0.67
N PRO A 214 -3.67 -14.44 -1.74
CA PRO A 214 -4.75 -13.72 -2.41
C PRO A 214 -5.96 -13.58 -1.47
N GLU A 215 -6.42 -12.35 -1.29
CA GLU A 215 -7.49 -11.97 -0.39
C GLU A 215 -8.43 -10.94 -1.05
N LEU A 216 -9.65 -10.82 -0.54
CA LEU A 216 -10.61 -9.81 -0.99
C LEU A 216 -10.34 -8.48 -0.30
N TRP A 217 -10.18 -7.43 -1.11
CA TRP A 217 -9.85 -6.08 -0.66
C TRP A 217 -10.79 -5.07 -1.33
N ARG A 218 -10.93 -3.91 -0.71
CA ARG A 218 -11.37 -2.68 -1.38
C ARG A 218 -10.14 -1.84 -1.69
N VAL A 219 -10.03 -1.33 -2.90
CA VAL A 219 -8.86 -0.57 -3.38
C VAL A 219 -9.29 0.73 -4.05
N ASP A 220 -8.41 1.72 -4.09
CA ASP A 220 -8.65 2.93 -4.87
C ASP A 220 -8.54 2.66 -6.39
N ALA A 221 -9.00 3.61 -7.19
CA ALA A 221 -9.01 3.50 -8.66
C ALA A 221 -7.63 3.20 -9.29
N TYR A 222 -6.54 3.53 -8.60
CA TYR A 222 -5.19 3.24 -9.06
C TYR A 222 -4.59 1.96 -8.47
N GLY A 223 -5.22 1.33 -7.47
CA GLY A 223 -4.71 0.16 -6.76
C GLY A 223 -3.42 0.43 -5.97
N LEU A 224 -3.32 1.60 -5.35
CA LEU A 224 -2.20 2.06 -4.52
C LEU A 224 -2.56 2.03 -3.04
N GLU A 225 -3.82 2.28 -2.75
CA GLU A 225 -4.38 2.22 -1.42
C GLU A 225 -5.45 1.13 -1.40
N GLY A 226 -5.53 0.43 -0.28
CA GLY A 226 -6.53 -0.59 -0.11
C GLY A 226 -6.66 -1.02 1.33
N TYR A 227 -7.76 -1.69 1.62
CA TYR A 227 -8.05 -2.23 2.94
C TYR A 227 -8.61 -3.64 2.81
N PRO A 228 -8.09 -4.63 3.56
CA PRO A 228 -8.64 -5.98 3.54
C PRO A 228 -10.12 -6.01 3.93
N MET A 229 -10.88 -6.89 3.29
CA MET A 229 -12.27 -7.14 3.65
C MET A 229 -12.37 -8.44 4.43
N SER A 230 -11.60 -8.58 5.51
CA SER A 230 -11.53 -9.81 6.32
C SER A 230 -12.90 -10.24 6.86
N TYR A 231 -13.73 -9.26 7.22
CA TYR A 231 -15.12 -9.46 7.66
C TYR A 231 -16.07 -9.92 6.55
N TRP A 232 -15.66 -9.88 5.27
CA TRP A 232 -16.39 -10.46 4.15
C TRP A 232 -15.93 -11.86 3.79
N LYS A 233 -14.84 -12.35 4.39
CA LYS A 233 -14.22 -13.61 4.01
C LYS A 233 -15.21 -14.77 3.97
N HIS A 234 -16.08 -14.87 4.97
CA HIS A 234 -17.08 -15.94 5.05
C HIS A 234 -18.11 -15.91 3.92
N TRP A 235 -18.32 -14.76 3.28
CA TRP A 235 -19.22 -14.64 2.13
C TRP A 235 -18.58 -15.16 0.84
N VAL A 236 -17.26 -15.03 0.70
CA VAL A 236 -16.54 -15.35 -0.55
C VAL A 236 -15.79 -16.68 -0.52
N ASP A 237 -15.52 -17.23 0.67
CA ASP A 237 -14.82 -18.52 0.83
C ASP A 237 -15.76 -19.74 0.89
N GLY A 238 -17.07 -19.52 0.81
CA GLY A 238 -18.09 -20.58 0.86
C GLY A 238 -18.28 -21.22 2.24
N SER A 239 -17.64 -20.69 3.30
CA SER A 239 -17.85 -21.16 4.68
C SER A 239 -19.26 -20.84 5.19
N ARG A 240 -19.86 -19.75 4.69
CA ARG A 240 -21.23 -19.36 5.03
C ARG A 240 -22.26 -20.12 4.19
N LYS A 241 -22.89 -21.13 4.78
CA LYS A 241 -23.93 -21.97 4.14
C LYS A 241 -25.36 -21.57 4.48
N ASP A 242 -25.56 -20.77 5.53
CA ASP A 242 -26.88 -20.39 6.05
C ASP A 242 -27.57 -19.28 5.25
N ARG A 243 -26.79 -18.47 4.52
CA ARG A 243 -27.30 -17.35 3.71
C ARG A 243 -26.58 -17.28 2.38
N THR A 244 -27.35 -17.24 1.30
CA THR A 244 -26.85 -16.92 -0.03
C THR A 244 -26.76 -15.41 -0.18
N TRP A 245 -25.61 -14.89 -0.60
CA TRP A 245 -25.54 -13.52 -1.13
C TRP A 245 -25.84 -13.57 -2.64
N GLY A 246 -26.41 -12.50 -3.16
CA GLY A 246 -26.76 -12.36 -4.57
C GLY A 246 -26.26 -11.01 -5.10
N VAL A 247 -25.93 -10.98 -6.39
CA VAL A 247 -25.63 -9.72 -7.09
C VAL A 247 -26.94 -9.16 -7.60
N TYR A 248 -27.30 -7.96 -7.14
CA TYR A 248 -28.40 -7.22 -7.73
C TYR A 248 -27.93 -6.63 -9.06
N THR A 249 -28.54 -7.08 -10.15
CA THR A 249 -28.20 -6.66 -11.51
C THR A 249 -29.12 -5.57 -12.02
N ARG A 250 -30.20 -5.26 -11.28
CA ARG A 250 -31.21 -4.29 -11.70
C ARG A 250 -31.40 -3.22 -10.61
N PRO A 251 -31.46 -1.92 -10.96
CA PRO A 251 -31.57 -0.83 -9.98
C PRO A 251 -32.73 -0.94 -8.99
N TYR A 252 -33.87 -1.52 -9.41
CA TYR A 252 -35.02 -1.70 -8.54
C TYR A 252 -34.81 -2.76 -7.45
N GLU A 253 -33.83 -3.65 -7.59
CA GLU A 253 -33.53 -4.68 -6.59
C GLU A 253 -32.84 -4.10 -5.34
N TYR A 254 -32.32 -2.87 -5.43
CA TYR A 254 -31.77 -2.11 -4.29
C TYR A 254 -32.85 -1.39 -3.47
N GLN A 255 -34.08 -1.29 -3.99
CA GLN A 255 -35.20 -0.72 -3.24
C GLN A 255 -35.73 -1.79 -2.28
N ALA A 256 -35.21 -1.77 -1.05
CA ALA A 256 -35.65 -2.66 0.00
C ALA A 256 -37.17 -2.55 0.22
N ARG A 257 -37.83 -3.71 0.39
CA ARG A 257 -39.15 -3.82 1.03
C ARG A 257 -39.05 -3.54 2.53
#